data_AF-A0A0K1QG18-F1
#
_entry.id   AF-A0A0K1QG18-F1
#
_cell.length_a   1.000
_cell.length_b   1.000
_cell.length_c   1.000
_cell.angle_alpha   90.00
_cell.angle_beta   90.00
_cell.angle_gamma   90.00
#
_symmetry.space_group_name_H-M   'P 1'
#
loop_
_entity.id
_entity.type
_entity.pdbx_description
1 polymer ?
#
loop_
_entity_poly.entity_id
_entity_poly.type
_entity_poly.pdbx_seq_one_letter_code
_entity_poly.pdbx_strand_id
1 'polypeptide(L)'
;MILSRIWYVILALLLAAAYYVVSLAVGQYNRRNGAAMEETLKSDSQSVSWALQLDARRRLDVLLLAAADPAVGKALRAANAKDPIPPTSKEEGAKALRAFNEKLPAEYKNDALFVTDRDGRVVAQVGYDSANAFPEFELGGYAAVFDALHGFLRDDTWVWGGRIARVVTRPVEDEVGQPPLGAVVGLRWVDNSFAKEIGKRTRTNIAFYALGQNIARAASTEGFEENSLEALGADLKAVYEDKQFKEGGRTDVRPLGDGEKGGVLFVRLPGEAWELNAGFAVARPKVSIPTAMGFIQGADDQDKKNVKLWIVAALVVGASAIGILFSFLESSLPMREMARQAARLKRGEIDVLSLPQFRGGYRPIASDINAGIQRVVEKGGGTARKPADLESILGPVPAQPSMSAFSFPMADASAVPQAVPQVPPGPPAPQGPPAPTGANRPAPPGVPNGPPPPLNRPNAPPIPGGTRPGIQDRTQAMPGVNLPGLPPPGPAAGAPPPVNAHSATVAAAGAPAYPAPPPTKPAAMAAVNAADKEEEEQTMVAQPSADLIAATGGGPAVTDPAAEWHAVYEEFLKTKRECGEPIDGLTFDKFKQTLTKNRDALIQRHGCKRVKFSVYVKEGRASLKATPVRD
;
A
#
# COMPACT_ATOMS: atom_id res chain seq x y z
N MET A 1 -40.10 -14.78 30.56
CA MET A 1 -38.90 -13.95 30.44
C MET A 1 -37.90 -14.59 29.48
N ILE A 2 -38.36 -15.05 28.32
CA ILE A 2 -37.53 -15.69 27.28
C ILE A 2 -37.30 -14.67 26.16
N LEU A 3 -38.34 -13.96 25.71
CA LEU A 3 -38.22 -12.94 24.66
C LEU A 3 -37.31 -11.78 25.07
N SER A 4 -37.49 -11.25 26.29
CA SER A 4 -36.63 -10.17 26.81
C SER A 4 -35.17 -10.62 27.01
N ARG A 5 -34.95 -11.85 27.50
CA ARG A 5 -33.59 -12.41 27.66
C ARG A 5 -32.90 -12.67 26.33
N ILE A 6 -33.61 -13.22 25.34
CA ILE A 6 -33.09 -13.39 23.96
C ILE A 6 -32.75 -12.02 23.37
N TRP A 7 -33.58 -10.99 23.59
CA TRP A 7 -33.28 -9.64 23.12
C TRP A 7 -31.99 -9.07 23.71
N TYR A 8 -31.73 -9.25 25.01
CA TYR A 8 -30.46 -8.84 25.61
C TYR A 8 -29.25 -9.61 25.05
N VAL A 9 -29.40 -10.90 24.73
CA VAL A 9 -28.36 -11.67 24.03
C VAL A 9 -28.12 -11.13 22.62
N ILE A 10 -29.17 -10.77 21.87
CA ILE A 10 -29.04 -10.14 20.54
C ILE A 10 -28.30 -8.79 20.66
N LEU A 11 -28.65 -7.94 21.63
CA LEU A 11 -27.95 -6.67 21.86
C LEU A 11 -26.47 -6.88 22.22
N ALA A 12 -26.15 -7.87 23.05
CA ALA A 12 -24.76 -8.21 23.39
C ALA A 12 -23.97 -8.70 22.17
N LEU A 13 -24.58 -9.52 21.30
CA LEU A 13 -23.98 -9.97 20.04
C LEU A 13 -23.75 -8.81 19.06
N LEU A 14 -24.70 -7.88 18.95
CA LEU A 14 -24.55 -6.68 18.11
C LEU A 14 -23.45 -5.76 18.61
N LEU A 15 -23.32 -5.58 19.94
CA LEU A 15 -22.25 -4.79 20.54
C LEU A 15 -20.88 -5.45 20.32
N ALA A 16 -20.78 -6.77 20.49
CA ALA A 16 -19.56 -7.52 20.19
C ALA A 16 -19.17 -7.42 18.71
N ALA A 17 -20.14 -7.52 17.79
CA ALA A 17 -19.91 -7.34 16.35
C ALA A 17 -19.45 -5.91 16.02
N ALA A 18 -20.05 -4.89 16.63
CA ALA A 18 -19.63 -3.49 16.44
C ALA A 18 -18.18 -3.26 16.93
N TYR A 19 -17.83 -3.76 18.12
CA TYR A 19 -16.46 -3.71 18.64
C TYR A 19 -15.45 -4.42 17.73
N TYR A 20 -15.82 -5.60 17.22
CA TYR A 20 -14.99 -6.34 16.25
C TYR A 20 -14.77 -5.56 14.95
N VAL A 21 -15.81 -4.95 14.38
CA VAL A 21 -15.69 -4.12 13.17
C VAL A 21 -14.77 -2.92 13.38
N VAL A 22 -14.90 -2.19 14.51
CA VAL A 22 -13.99 -1.06 14.82
C VAL A 22 -12.55 -1.54 15.04
N SER A 23 -12.35 -2.69 15.71
CA SER A 23 -11.02 -3.28 15.91
C SER A 23 -10.36 -3.68 14.59
N LEU A 24 -11.12 -4.26 13.64
CA LEU A 24 -10.63 -4.52 12.29
C LEU A 24 -10.32 -3.23 11.52
N ALA A 25 -11.13 -2.18 11.66
CA ALA A 25 -10.90 -0.90 11.03
C ALA A 25 -9.59 -0.24 11.50
N VAL A 26 -9.30 -0.26 12.81
CA VAL A 26 -8.01 0.18 13.36
C VAL A 26 -6.84 -0.62 12.75
N GLY A 27 -6.97 -1.94 12.68
CA GLY A 27 -5.94 -2.80 12.08
C GLY A 27 -5.72 -2.53 10.59
N GLN A 28 -6.78 -2.26 9.82
CA GLN A 28 -6.67 -1.86 8.41
C GLN A 28 -6.09 -0.46 8.23
N TYR A 29 -6.49 0.50 9.07
CA TYR A 29 -5.98 1.86 9.06
C TYR A 29 -4.47 1.90 9.36
N ASN A 30 -4.03 1.25 10.44
CA ASN A 30 -2.61 1.19 10.80
C ASN A 30 -1.76 0.50 9.71
N ARG A 31 -2.28 -0.55 9.04
CA ARG A 31 -1.59 -1.17 7.88
C ARG A 31 -1.51 -0.23 6.66
N ARG A 32 -2.58 0.51 6.36
CA ARG A 32 -2.59 1.52 5.28
C ARG A 32 -1.63 2.66 5.57
N ASN A 33 -1.60 3.18 6.79
CA ASN A 33 -0.64 4.22 7.20
C ASN A 33 0.80 3.71 7.14
N GLY A 34 1.06 2.44 7.51
CA GLY A 34 2.37 1.82 7.34
C GLY A 34 2.84 1.81 5.88
N ALA A 35 2.00 1.32 4.97
CA ALA A 35 2.31 1.29 3.54
C ALA A 35 2.45 2.70 2.92
N ALA A 36 1.60 3.66 3.34
CA ALA A 36 1.69 5.05 2.89
C ALA A 36 2.97 5.74 3.41
N MET A 37 3.38 5.47 4.65
CA MET A 37 4.66 5.94 5.20
C MET A 37 5.85 5.34 4.44
N GLU A 38 5.77 4.06 4.06
CA GLU A 38 6.82 3.39 3.28
C GLU A 38 7.03 4.06 1.91
N GLU A 39 5.95 4.27 1.16
CA GLU A 39 5.99 4.95 -0.14
C GLU A 39 6.45 6.42 -0.01
N THR A 40 6.01 7.10 1.05
CA THR A 40 6.43 8.47 1.35
C THR A 40 7.94 8.54 1.64
N LEU A 41 8.49 7.60 2.41
CA LEU A 41 9.93 7.54 2.70
C LEU A 41 10.77 7.25 1.45
N LYS A 42 10.27 6.40 0.54
CA LYS A 42 10.90 6.17 -0.76
C LYS A 42 10.93 7.45 -1.60
N SER A 43 9.79 8.17 -1.68
CA SER A 43 9.69 9.46 -2.39
C SER A 43 10.54 10.58 -1.76
N ASP A 44 10.58 10.67 -0.43
CA ASP A 44 11.46 11.57 0.33
C ASP A 44 12.93 11.33 -0.01
N SER A 45 13.36 10.07 -0.05
CA SER A 45 14.75 9.70 -0.35
C SER A 45 15.18 10.12 -1.76
N GLN A 46 14.27 10.05 -2.73
CA GLN A 46 14.49 10.52 -4.10
C GLN A 46 14.53 12.05 -4.14
N SER A 47 13.61 12.71 -3.43
CA SER A 47 13.56 14.17 -3.30
C SER A 47 14.83 14.76 -2.70
N VAL A 48 15.39 14.11 -1.66
CA VAL A 48 16.70 14.45 -1.09
C VAL A 48 17.84 14.19 -2.09
N SER A 49 17.83 13.04 -2.78
CA SER A 49 18.84 12.72 -3.81
C SER A 49 18.90 13.81 -4.89
N TRP A 50 17.74 14.21 -5.43
CA TRP A 50 17.65 15.29 -6.43
C TRP A 50 18.00 16.66 -5.85
N ALA A 51 17.64 16.94 -4.59
CA ALA A 51 18.03 18.18 -3.93
C ALA A 51 19.55 18.30 -3.80
N LEU A 52 20.27 17.21 -3.50
CA LEU A 52 21.73 17.21 -3.41
C LEU A 52 22.42 17.35 -4.77
N GLN A 53 21.85 16.73 -5.83
CA GLN A 53 22.32 16.91 -7.20
C GLN A 53 22.09 18.34 -7.71
N LEU A 54 20.93 18.94 -7.40
CA LEU A 54 20.62 20.31 -7.77
C LEU A 54 21.51 21.33 -7.04
N ASP A 55 21.84 21.06 -5.77
CA ASP A 55 22.80 21.87 -5.00
C ASP A 55 24.18 21.86 -5.66
N ALA A 56 24.71 20.67 -5.97
CA ALA A 56 26.00 20.54 -6.64
C ALA A 56 26.04 21.21 -8.01
N ARG A 57 25.00 21.05 -8.83
CA ARG A 57 24.90 21.76 -10.13
C ARG A 57 24.95 23.27 -9.96
N ARG A 58 24.17 23.83 -9.04
CA ARG A 58 24.19 25.28 -8.75
C ARG A 58 25.55 25.75 -8.24
N ARG A 59 26.21 24.98 -7.37
CA ARG A 59 27.56 25.28 -6.90
C ARG A 59 28.58 25.23 -8.05
N LEU A 60 28.49 24.25 -8.96
CA LEU A 60 29.28 24.20 -10.19
C LEU A 60 29.03 25.41 -11.11
N ASP A 61 27.78 25.85 -11.25
CA ASP A 61 27.45 27.04 -12.06
C ASP A 61 28.06 28.32 -11.44
N VAL A 62 27.94 28.48 -10.12
CA VAL A 62 28.54 29.61 -9.39
C VAL A 62 30.08 29.58 -9.41
N LEU A 63 30.69 28.39 -9.33
CA LEU A 63 32.16 28.23 -9.33
C LEU A 63 32.80 28.66 -10.67
N LEU A 64 32.02 28.79 -11.75
CA LEU A 64 32.50 29.38 -13.01
C LEU A 64 33.07 30.79 -12.80
N LEU A 65 32.52 31.58 -11.88
CA LEU A 65 33.00 32.94 -11.61
C LEU A 65 34.41 32.96 -10.99
N ALA A 66 34.82 31.89 -10.31
CA ALA A 66 36.19 31.72 -9.82
C ALA A 66 37.11 31.14 -10.91
N ALA A 67 36.62 30.16 -11.68
CA ALA A 67 37.39 29.54 -12.75
C ALA A 67 37.71 30.51 -13.90
N ALA A 68 36.82 31.46 -14.19
CA ALA A 68 37.00 32.50 -15.19
C ALA A 68 37.66 33.79 -14.65
N ASP A 69 38.11 33.82 -13.38
CA ASP A 69 38.77 35.01 -12.82
C ASP A 69 40.20 35.15 -13.38
N PRO A 70 40.54 36.27 -14.05
CA PRO A 70 41.88 36.47 -14.61
C PRO A 70 43.01 36.38 -13.57
N ALA A 71 42.74 36.67 -12.29
CA ALA A 71 43.71 36.54 -11.21
C ALA A 71 44.02 35.06 -10.89
N VAL A 72 43.03 34.16 -11.00
CA VAL A 72 43.23 32.71 -10.83
C VAL A 72 44.05 32.16 -12.00
N GLY A 73 43.68 32.50 -13.24
CA GLY A 73 44.45 32.10 -14.44
C GLY A 73 45.88 32.67 -14.46
N LYS A 74 46.11 33.87 -13.93
CA LYS A 74 47.46 34.45 -13.75
C LYS A 74 48.26 33.69 -12.68
N ALA A 75 47.66 33.41 -11.52
CA ALA A 75 48.32 32.67 -10.43
C ALA A 75 48.75 31.27 -10.88
N LEU A 76 47.88 30.57 -11.64
CA LEU A 76 48.15 29.25 -12.23
C LEU A 76 49.28 29.28 -13.26
N ARG A 77 49.25 30.19 -14.25
CA ARG A 77 50.37 30.35 -15.20
C ARG A 77 51.70 30.65 -14.52
N ALA A 78 51.66 31.40 -13.42
CA ALA A 78 52.85 31.71 -12.65
C ALA A 78 53.33 30.53 -11.77
N ALA A 79 52.49 29.53 -11.49
CA ALA A 79 52.81 28.36 -10.68
C ALA A 79 53.15 27.09 -11.48
N ASN A 80 52.49 26.87 -12.62
CA ASN A 80 52.71 25.72 -13.50
C ASN A 80 54.20 25.58 -13.89
N ALA A 81 54.68 24.34 -13.97
CA ALA A 81 56.07 23.97 -14.25
C ALA A 81 57.13 24.58 -13.30
N LYS A 82 56.74 25.03 -12.10
CA LYS A 82 57.67 25.46 -11.04
C LYS A 82 57.55 24.58 -9.81
N ASP A 83 58.69 24.39 -9.16
CA ASP A 83 58.82 23.72 -7.88
C ASP A 83 59.95 24.39 -7.09
N PRO A 84 59.70 24.94 -5.88
CA PRO A 84 58.41 25.07 -5.21
C PRO A 84 57.46 26.10 -5.86
N ILE A 85 56.16 25.97 -5.59
CA ILE A 85 55.12 26.91 -6.05
C ILE A 85 55.42 28.32 -5.50
N PRO A 86 55.48 29.38 -6.33
CA PRO A 86 55.84 30.73 -5.89
C PRO A 86 54.88 31.31 -4.84
N PRO A 87 55.38 31.98 -3.78
CA PRO A 87 54.53 32.57 -2.74
C PRO A 87 53.56 33.61 -3.29
N THR A 88 53.98 34.38 -4.30
CA THR A 88 53.12 35.37 -5.00
C THR A 88 51.92 34.72 -5.68
N SER A 89 52.07 33.54 -6.30
CA SER A 89 50.93 32.78 -6.85
C SER A 89 49.96 32.34 -5.75
N LYS A 90 50.49 31.91 -4.59
CA LYS A 90 49.67 31.50 -3.44
C LYS A 90 48.85 32.67 -2.89
N GLU A 91 49.48 33.84 -2.73
CA GLU A 91 48.85 35.06 -2.23
C GLU A 91 47.82 35.64 -3.21
N GLU A 92 48.17 35.77 -4.51
CA GLU A 92 47.25 36.29 -5.53
C GLU A 92 46.04 35.36 -5.71
N GLY A 93 46.26 34.05 -5.80
CA GLY A 93 45.19 33.06 -5.92
C GLY A 93 44.28 33.04 -4.70
N ALA A 94 44.83 33.07 -3.48
CA ALA A 94 44.03 33.09 -2.26
C ALA A 94 43.27 34.42 -2.09
N LYS A 95 43.80 35.54 -2.59
CA LYS A 95 43.09 36.83 -2.64
C LYS A 95 41.90 36.76 -3.62
N ALA A 96 42.07 36.17 -4.80
CA ALA A 96 41.00 35.97 -5.76
C ALA A 96 39.88 35.07 -5.20
N LEU A 97 40.24 33.92 -4.61
CA LEU A 97 39.29 33.02 -3.97
C LEU A 97 38.49 33.67 -2.83
N ARG A 98 39.12 34.49 -1.97
CA ARG A 98 38.42 35.25 -0.92
C ARG A 98 37.43 36.24 -1.53
N ALA A 99 37.88 37.04 -2.50
CA ALA A 99 37.04 38.03 -3.19
C ALA A 99 35.88 37.39 -3.99
N PHE A 100 36.04 36.16 -4.47
CA PHE A 100 34.95 35.36 -5.02
C PHE A 100 33.95 34.95 -3.93
N ASN A 101 34.41 34.28 -2.86
CA ASN A 101 33.54 33.74 -1.81
C ASN A 101 32.79 34.82 -1.02
N GLU A 102 33.35 36.03 -0.90
CA GLU A 102 32.71 37.18 -0.27
C GLU A 102 31.50 37.71 -1.06
N LYS A 103 31.55 37.64 -2.40
CA LYS A 103 30.46 38.08 -3.30
C LYS A 103 29.26 37.11 -3.30
N LEU A 104 29.42 35.89 -2.80
CA LEU A 104 28.37 34.87 -2.86
C LEU A 104 27.29 35.10 -1.79
N PRO A 105 26.01 34.84 -2.11
CA PRO A 105 24.96 34.66 -1.11
C PRO A 105 25.35 33.60 -0.09
N ALA A 106 24.89 33.75 1.15
CA ALA A 106 25.28 32.87 2.27
C ALA A 106 25.05 31.37 2.00
N GLU A 107 24.03 31.01 1.21
CA GLU A 107 23.73 29.63 0.78
C GLU A 107 24.80 29.01 -0.15
N TYR A 108 25.42 29.81 -1.03
CA TYR A 108 26.45 29.33 -1.97
C TYR A 108 27.88 29.56 -1.49
N LYS A 109 28.08 30.16 -0.31
CA LYS A 109 29.43 30.25 0.28
C LYS A 109 30.01 28.85 0.46
N ASN A 110 31.29 28.75 0.14
CA ASN A 110 32.10 27.57 0.32
C ASN A 110 32.84 27.70 1.64
N ASP A 111 32.94 26.61 2.39
CA ASP A 111 33.71 26.58 3.64
C ASP A 111 35.20 26.51 3.36
N ALA A 112 35.58 25.79 2.29
CA ALA A 112 36.93 25.80 1.76
C ALA A 112 36.92 25.93 0.23
N LEU A 113 37.96 26.56 -0.30
CA LEU A 113 38.22 26.73 -1.72
C LEU A 113 39.69 26.43 -2.00
N PHE A 114 39.98 25.76 -3.11
CA PHE A 114 41.33 25.43 -3.55
C PHE A 114 41.51 25.77 -5.03
N VAL A 115 42.72 26.16 -5.40
CA VAL A 115 43.21 26.20 -6.79
C VAL A 115 44.32 25.17 -6.89
N THR A 116 44.20 24.26 -7.85
CA THR A 116 45.17 23.20 -8.15
C THR A 116 45.84 23.47 -9.48
N ASP A 117 47.14 23.21 -9.60
CA ASP A 117 47.85 23.28 -10.88
C ASP A 117 47.57 22.07 -11.77
N ARG A 118 48.21 22.01 -12.95
CA ARG A 118 48.01 20.92 -13.91
C ARG A 118 48.43 19.54 -13.37
N ASP A 119 49.32 19.50 -12.40
CA ASP A 119 49.79 18.28 -11.74
C ASP A 119 48.93 17.93 -10.50
N GLY A 120 47.94 18.76 -10.16
CA GLY A 120 47.02 18.57 -9.03
C GLY A 120 47.52 19.09 -7.69
N ARG A 121 48.66 19.80 -7.67
CA ARG A 121 49.27 20.39 -6.47
C ARG A 121 48.51 21.66 -6.07
N VAL A 122 48.30 21.89 -4.77
CA VAL A 122 47.53 23.05 -4.30
C VAL A 122 48.36 24.34 -4.41
N VAL A 123 47.97 25.20 -5.35
CA VAL A 123 48.59 26.52 -5.58
C VAL A 123 48.11 27.53 -4.57
N ALA A 124 46.81 27.59 -4.33
CA ALA A 124 46.21 28.54 -3.40
C ALA A 124 44.99 27.94 -2.71
N GLN A 125 44.70 28.41 -1.50
CA GLN A 125 43.53 27.96 -0.75
C GLN A 125 42.95 29.02 0.18
N VAL A 126 41.71 28.80 0.59
CA VAL A 126 40.96 29.61 1.56
C VAL A 126 40.11 28.68 2.42
N GLY A 127 40.05 28.90 3.73
CA GLY A 127 39.14 28.19 4.64
C GLY A 127 39.61 26.81 5.11
N TYR A 128 40.82 26.38 4.72
CA TYR A 128 41.40 25.10 5.15
C TYR A 128 42.91 25.24 5.49
N ASP A 129 43.22 26.17 6.39
CA ASP A 129 44.62 26.54 6.70
C ASP A 129 45.51 25.37 7.15
N SER A 130 44.91 24.26 7.62
CA SER A 130 45.60 22.99 7.91
C SER A 130 46.48 22.48 6.78
N ALA A 131 46.11 22.66 5.50
CA ALA A 131 46.95 22.22 4.38
C ALA A 131 48.24 23.06 4.24
N ASN A 132 48.32 24.27 4.82
CA ASN A 132 49.58 25.04 4.84
C ASN A 132 50.66 24.36 5.69
N ALA A 133 50.28 23.46 6.61
CA ALA A 133 51.21 22.67 7.42
C ALA A 133 51.78 21.44 6.68
N PHE A 134 51.23 21.10 5.51
CA PHE A 134 51.61 19.93 4.71
C PHE A 134 51.98 20.38 3.29
N PRO A 135 53.27 20.67 3.01
CA PRO A 135 53.70 21.14 1.68
C PRO A 135 53.36 20.19 0.54
N GLU A 136 53.32 18.88 0.83
CA GLU A 136 52.94 17.79 -0.08
C GLU A 136 51.41 17.62 -0.23
N PHE A 137 50.58 18.54 0.28
CA PHE A 137 49.13 18.44 0.17
C PHE A 137 48.66 18.73 -1.27
N GLU A 138 48.37 17.65 -1.98
CA GLU A 138 47.80 17.65 -3.32
C GLU A 138 46.34 17.18 -3.33
N LEU A 139 45.61 17.58 -4.36
CA LEU A 139 44.24 17.12 -4.61
C LEU A 139 44.09 16.37 -5.94
N GLY A 140 45.16 16.25 -6.74
CA GLY A 140 45.13 15.56 -8.04
C GLY A 140 44.72 14.09 -7.99
N GLY A 141 44.93 13.40 -6.86
CA GLY A 141 44.52 12.02 -6.65
C GLY A 141 43.01 11.80 -6.46
N TYR A 142 42.23 12.86 -6.21
CA TYR A 142 40.77 12.77 -6.07
C TYR A 142 40.09 12.74 -7.44
N ALA A 143 39.14 11.83 -7.64
CA ALA A 143 38.51 11.63 -8.95
C ALA A 143 37.88 12.91 -9.52
N ALA A 144 37.25 13.72 -8.65
CA ALA A 144 36.63 14.99 -9.04
C ALA A 144 37.63 16.05 -9.55
N VAL A 145 38.87 16.02 -9.07
CA VAL A 145 39.93 16.94 -9.48
C VAL A 145 40.63 16.41 -10.72
N PHE A 146 40.94 15.12 -10.76
CA PHE A 146 41.46 14.45 -11.94
C PHE A 146 40.58 14.68 -13.18
N ASP A 147 39.27 14.45 -13.08
CA ASP A 147 38.31 14.71 -14.16
C ASP A 147 38.34 16.19 -14.61
N ALA A 148 38.47 17.12 -13.66
CA ALA A 148 38.51 18.55 -13.97
C ALA A 148 39.82 19.01 -14.62
N LEU A 149 40.96 18.41 -14.27
CA LEU A 149 42.23 18.65 -14.96
C LEU A 149 42.21 18.15 -16.42
N HIS A 150 41.28 17.26 -16.76
CA HIS A 150 41.00 16.81 -18.13
C HIS A 150 39.85 17.56 -18.82
N GLY A 151 39.33 18.64 -18.21
CA GLY A 151 38.33 19.52 -18.81
C GLY A 151 36.86 19.21 -18.44
N PHE A 152 36.59 18.24 -17.57
CA PHE A 152 35.23 17.91 -17.17
C PHE A 152 34.75 18.71 -15.95
N LEU A 153 33.47 19.06 -15.91
CA LEU A 153 32.85 19.61 -14.69
C LEU A 153 32.46 18.42 -13.79
N ARG A 154 32.82 18.45 -12.51
CA ARG A 154 32.56 17.32 -11.62
C ARG A 154 32.06 17.71 -10.24
N ASP A 155 31.05 16.99 -9.75
CA ASP A 155 30.66 16.99 -8.34
C ASP A 155 30.97 15.64 -7.70
N ASP A 156 31.25 15.67 -6.41
CA ASP A 156 31.63 14.50 -5.62
C ASP A 156 31.28 14.71 -4.13
N THR A 157 31.45 13.68 -3.33
CA THR A 157 31.31 13.73 -1.88
C THR A 157 32.50 13.06 -1.22
N TRP A 158 33.28 13.83 -0.49
CA TRP A 158 34.47 13.35 0.21
C TRP A 158 34.18 13.14 1.70
N VAL A 159 34.95 12.27 2.36
CA VAL A 159 34.90 12.07 3.81
C VAL A 159 36.28 12.40 4.40
N TRP A 160 36.40 13.58 4.99
CA TRP A 160 37.65 14.13 5.51
C TRP A 160 37.58 14.32 7.02
N GLY A 161 38.52 13.72 7.76
CA GLY A 161 38.58 13.85 9.23
C GLY A 161 37.29 13.41 9.95
N GLY A 162 36.59 12.41 9.40
CA GLY A 162 35.29 11.96 9.90
C GLY A 162 34.09 12.86 9.55
N ARG A 163 34.30 13.93 8.78
CA ARG A 163 33.22 14.83 8.31
C ARG A 163 32.96 14.61 6.83
N ILE A 164 31.72 14.81 6.39
CA ILE A 164 31.34 14.73 4.98
C ILE A 164 31.46 16.11 4.35
N ALA A 165 32.02 16.17 3.15
CA ALA A 165 32.18 17.35 2.32
C ALA A 165 31.48 17.14 0.98
N ARG A 166 30.55 18.04 0.60
CA ARG A 166 30.06 18.13 -0.78
C ARG A 166 31.04 18.98 -1.56
N VAL A 167 31.53 18.45 -2.68
CA VAL A 167 32.64 19.03 -3.44
C VAL A 167 32.22 19.24 -4.88
N VAL A 168 32.67 20.36 -5.45
CA VAL A 168 32.46 20.74 -6.84
C VAL A 168 33.77 21.23 -7.43
N THR A 169 34.09 20.78 -8.63
CA THR A 169 35.35 21.12 -9.29
C THR A 169 35.13 21.55 -10.73
N ARG A 170 35.86 22.58 -11.17
CA ARG A 170 35.87 23.06 -12.55
C ARG A 170 37.29 23.20 -13.10
N PRO A 171 37.52 22.92 -14.39
CA PRO A 171 38.74 23.34 -15.08
C PRO A 171 38.90 24.86 -15.05
N VAL A 172 40.15 25.33 -15.05
CA VAL A 172 40.53 26.69 -15.44
C VAL A 172 41.10 26.65 -16.84
N GLU A 173 40.34 27.18 -17.79
CA GLU A 173 40.74 27.34 -19.19
C GLU A 173 41.47 28.70 -19.37
N ASP A 174 42.41 28.76 -20.32
CA ASP A 174 43.16 29.99 -20.70
C ASP A 174 42.99 30.24 -22.20
N GLU A 175 43.28 29.22 -23.01
CA GLU A 175 43.05 29.21 -24.46
C GLU A 175 42.11 28.07 -24.87
N VAL A 176 41.18 28.36 -25.78
CA VAL A 176 40.19 27.41 -26.26
C VAL A 176 40.88 26.25 -26.99
N GLY A 177 40.62 25.02 -26.55
CA GLY A 177 41.18 23.80 -27.14
C GLY A 177 42.55 23.40 -26.61
N GLN A 178 43.14 24.17 -25.68
CA GLN A 178 44.28 23.70 -24.88
C GLN A 178 43.80 22.92 -23.64
N PRO A 179 44.62 22.03 -23.07
CA PRO A 179 44.33 21.44 -21.76
C PRO A 179 44.22 22.52 -20.68
N PRO A 180 43.38 22.32 -19.64
CA PRO A 180 43.26 23.26 -18.53
C PRO A 180 44.61 23.61 -17.88
N LEU A 181 44.74 24.84 -17.39
CA LEU A 181 45.88 25.28 -16.58
C LEU A 181 45.92 24.63 -15.20
N GLY A 182 44.81 24.04 -14.76
CA GLY A 182 44.54 23.63 -13.40
C GLY A 182 43.04 23.54 -13.15
N ALA A 183 42.64 23.41 -11.89
CA ALA A 183 41.23 23.35 -11.50
C ALA A 183 40.93 24.15 -10.22
N VAL A 184 39.72 24.75 -10.16
CA VAL A 184 39.17 25.33 -8.93
C VAL A 184 38.26 24.30 -8.26
N VAL A 185 38.49 24.05 -6.98
CA VAL A 185 37.70 23.15 -6.12
C VAL A 185 36.95 23.99 -5.09
N GLY A 186 35.63 23.82 -5.00
CA GLY A 186 34.77 24.39 -3.95
C GLY A 186 34.24 23.28 -3.04
N LEU A 187 34.29 23.51 -1.73
CA LEU A 187 33.90 22.55 -0.70
C LEU A 187 32.89 23.16 0.28
N ARG A 188 31.81 22.42 0.56
CA ARG A 188 30.85 22.71 1.64
C ARG A 188 30.75 21.51 2.58
N TRP A 189 30.99 21.72 3.86
CA TRP A 189 30.79 20.72 4.91
C TRP A 189 29.31 20.41 5.10
N VAL A 190 29.02 19.12 5.25
CA VAL A 190 27.70 18.63 5.65
C VAL A 190 27.59 18.74 7.16
N ASP A 191 27.07 19.86 7.62
CA ASP A 191 26.78 20.16 9.03
C ASP A 191 25.26 20.25 9.28
N ASN A 192 24.84 20.49 10.53
CA ASN A 192 23.40 20.61 10.87
C ASN A 192 22.71 21.77 10.15
N SER A 193 23.42 22.83 9.74
CA SER A 193 22.84 23.93 8.97
C SER A 193 22.58 23.52 7.51
N PHE A 194 23.50 22.77 6.90
CA PHE A 194 23.30 22.14 5.59
C PHE A 194 22.14 21.13 5.64
N ALA A 195 22.12 20.25 6.65
CA ALA A 195 21.01 19.30 6.84
C ALA A 195 19.66 20.02 6.97
N LYS A 196 19.63 21.16 7.66
CA LYS A 196 18.43 22.00 7.83
C LYS A 196 18.03 22.74 6.55
N GLU A 197 18.98 23.11 5.70
CA GLU A 197 18.69 23.68 4.37
C GLU A 197 18.05 22.63 3.46
N ILE A 198 18.67 21.46 3.33
CA ILE A 198 18.15 20.35 2.52
C ILE A 198 16.78 19.88 3.06
N GLY A 199 16.66 19.63 4.36
CA GLY A 199 15.42 19.18 4.99
C GLY A 199 14.25 20.15 4.83
N LYS A 200 14.51 21.47 4.91
CA LYS A 200 13.50 22.50 4.58
C LYS A 200 13.10 22.47 3.11
N ARG A 201 14.06 22.31 2.20
CA ARG A 201 13.83 22.28 0.74
C ARG A 201 13.00 21.06 0.31
N THR A 202 13.19 19.91 0.96
CA THR A 202 12.44 18.67 0.64
C THR A 202 11.23 18.42 1.56
N ARG A 203 11.10 19.14 2.68
CA ARG A 203 10.11 18.92 3.75
C ARG A 203 10.23 17.53 4.39
N THR A 204 11.47 17.13 4.68
CA THR A 204 11.86 15.79 5.16
C THR A 204 12.76 15.92 6.38
N ASN A 205 12.64 15.01 7.37
CA ASN A 205 13.64 14.91 8.44
C ASN A 205 14.80 14.07 7.93
N ILE A 206 16.01 14.60 8.06
CA ILE A 206 17.21 14.05 7.43
C ILE A 206 18.36 13.94 8.44
N ALA A 207 19.10 12.85 8.36
CA ALA A 207 20.40 12.69 9.02
C ALA A 207 21.45 12.25 8.00
N PHE A 208 22.65 12.80 8.06
CA PHE A 208 23.81 12.37 7.29
C PHE A 208 24.72 11.54 8.18
N TYR A 209 25.30 10.48 7.62
CA TYR A 209 26.19 9.56 8.33
C TYR A 209 27.44 9.23 7.50
N ALA A 210 28.53 8.93 8.18
CA ALA A 210 29.77 8.41 7.59
C ALA A 210 30.51 7.58 8.63
N LEU A 211 31.28 6.58 8.19
CA LEU A 211 32.13 5.77 9.08
C LEU A 211 31.36 5.16 10.29
N GLY A 212 30.08 4.81 10.12
CA GLY A 212 29.22 4.29 11.19
C GLY A 212 28.77 5.31 12.24
N GLN A 213 28.91 6.62 11.98
CA GLN A 213 28.48 7.69 12.89
C GLN A 213 27.56 8.70 12.19
N ASN A 214 26.65 9.29 12.97
CA ASN A 214 25.83 10.42 12.54
C ASN A 214 26.68 11.71 12.53
N ILE A 215 26.76 12.37 11.39
CA ILE A 215 27.59 13.57 11.15
C ILE A 215 26.76 14.86 11.25
N ALA A 216 25.55 14.84 10.68
CA ALA A 216 24.64 15.98 10.69
C ALA A 216 23.18 15.53 10.74
N ARG A 217 22.28 16.37 11.24
CA ARG A 217 20.84 16.08 11.33
C ARG A 217 20.01 17.36 11.30
N ALA A 218 18.75 17.21 10.90
CA ALA A 218 17.72 18.24 11.02
C ALA A 218 16.31 17.64 11.01
N ALA A 219 15.48 18.06 11.95
CA ALA A 219 14.03 17.92 11.83
C ALA A 219 13.47 19.09 10.99
N SER A 220 12.64 18.78 10.00
CA SER A 220 11.99 19.78 9.11
C SER A 220 10.50 19.54 8.92
N THR A 221 9.92 18.53 9.57
CA THR A 221 8.47 18.31 9.66
C THR A 221 7.97 18.66 11.06
N GLU A 222 6.82 19.32 11.15
CA GLU A 222 6.17 19.59 12.45
C GLU A 222 5.90 18.31 13.24
N GLY A 223 6.02 18.37 14.57
CA GLY A 223 5.77 17.24 15.47
C GLY A 223 6.83 16.14 15.48
N PHE A 224 7.98 16.31 14.81
CA PHE A 224 9.08 15.34 14.83
C PHE A 224 10.25 15.82 15.70
N GLU A 225 10.66 15.02 16.69
CA GLU A 225 11.79 15.35 17.56
C GLU A 225 13.14 15.04 16.90
N GLU A 226 13.98 16.06 16.70
CA GLU A 226 15.30 15.91 16.07
C GLU A 226 16.24 14.95 16.81
N ASN A 227 16.10 14.82 18.14
CA ASN A 227 16.86 13.87 18.94
C ASN A 227 16.53 12.41 18.61
N SER A 228 15.36 12.12 18.03
CA SER A 228 15.05 10.76 17.55
C SER A 228 15.97 10.30 16.41
N LEU A 229 16.66 11.22 15.72
CA LEU A 229 17.66 10.89 14.69
C LEU A 229 18.98 10.39 15.29
N GLU A 230 19.25 10.58 16.59
CA GLU A 230 20.46 10.04 17.24
C GLU A 230 20.47 8.51 17.21
N ALA A 231 19.30 7.89 17.38
CA ALA A 231 19.12 6.43 17.37
C ALA A 231 19.55 5.78 16.05
N LEU A 232 19.62 6.54 14.94
CA LEU A 232 20.04 6.03 13.63
C LEU A 232 21.47 5.50 13.63
N GLY A 233 22.37 6.10 14.41
CA GLY A 233 23.77 5.67 14.48
C GLY A 233 23.93 4.23 14.99
N ALA A 234 23.02 3.76 15.87
CA ALA A 234 23.04 2.40 16.39
C ALA A 234 22.61 1.36 15.34
N ASP A 235 21.69 1.70 14.44
CA ASP A 235 21.21 0.77 13.39
C ASP A 235 22.17 0.70 12.19
N LEU A 236 23.08 1.66 12.01
CA LEU A 236 24.04 1.69 10.90
C LEU A 236 24.83 0.38 10.74
N LYS A 237 25.19 -0.29 11.84
CA LYS A 237 25.88 -1.59 11.76
C LYS A 237 25.01 -2.66 11.08
N ALA A 238 23.72 -2.75 11.42
CA ALA A 238 22.80 -3.68 10.80
C ALA A 238 22.45 -3.28 9.36
N VAL A 239 22.39 -1.98 9.06
CA VAL A 239 22.26 -1.44 7.70
C VAL A 239 23.46 -1.82 6.83
N TYR A 240 24.68 -1.78 7.36
CA TYR A 240 25.89 -2.20 6.62
C TYR A 240 26.01 -3.71 6.41
N GLU A 241 25.20 -4.53 7.10
CA GLU A 241 25.13 -5.98 6.87
C GLU A 241 24.09 -6.35 5.81
N ASP A 242 23.11 -5.48 5.54
CA ASP A 242 22.01 -5.63 4.59
C ASP A 242 22.50 -5.78 3.12
N LYS A 243 22.00 -6.81 2.41
CA LYS A 243 22.38 -7.10 1.02
C LYS A 243 21.95 -5.98 0.07
N GLN A 244 20.72 -5.48 0.21
CA GLN A 244 20.15 -4.46 -0.67
C GLN A 244 20.87 -3.12 -0.50
N PHE A 245 21.31 -2.81 0.73
CA PHE A 245 22.12 -1.63 0.98
C PHE A 245 23.55 -1.74 0.43
N LYS A 246 24.19 -2.91 0.52
CA LYS A 246 25.51 -3.15 -0.08
C LYS A 246 25.52 -2.98 -1.59
N GLU A 247 24.55 -3.60 -2.27
CA GLU A 247 24.48 -3.66 -3.73
C GLU A 247 23.79 -2.44 -4.35
N GLY A 248 22.58 -2.11 -3.87
CA GLY A 248 21.76 -1.01 -4.41
C GLY A 248 21.90 0.33 -3.68
N GLY A 249 22.69 0.40 -2.61
CA GLY A 249 22.92 1.64 -1.85
C GLY A 249 21.70 2.17 -1.10
N ARG A 250 20.63 1.38 -0.95
CA ARG A 250 19.39 1.78 -0.27
C ARG A 250 18.84 0.63 0.57
N THR A 251 18.38 0.92 1.78
CA THR A 251 17.61 -0.06 2.56
C THR A 251 16.14 -0.06 2.14
N ASP A 252 15.42 -1.12 2.53
CA ASP A 252 13.99 -1.00 2.78
C ASP A 252 13.70 -0.13 4.00
N VAL A 253 12.42 0.13 4.28
CA VAL A 253 12.03 0.95 5.44
C VAL A 253 12.20 0.19 6.74
N ARG A 254 12.99 0.78 7.63
CA ARG A 254 13.36 0.24 8.95
C ARG A 254 12.63 0.99 10.07
N PRO A 255 12.41 0.35 11.23
CA PRO A 255 11.85 1.04 12.40
C PRO A 255 12.81 2.12 12.91
N LEU A 256 12.28 3.29 13.29
CA LEU A 256 13.05 4.34 13.97
C LEU A 256 13.09 4.05 15.48
N GLY A 257 14.28 3.75 16.01
CA GLY A 257 14.44 3.32 17.40
C GLY A 257 13.63 2.05 17.67
N ASP A 258 12.81 2.05 18.73
CA ASP A 258 11.97 0.90 19.11
C ASP A 258 10.77 0.66 18.16
N GLY A 259 10.70 1.37 17.02
CA GLY A 259 9.66 1.20 15.99
C GLY A 259 8.31 1.84 16.32
N GLU A 260 8.18 2.49 17.48
CA GLU A 260 7.06 3.37 17.81
C GLU A 260 7.26 4.80 17.27
N LYS A 261 8.52 5.27 17.21
CA LYS A 261 8.83 6.67 16.87
C LYS A 261 8.65 7.01 15.39
N GLY A 262 8.76 6.03 14.49
CA GLY A 262 8.76 6.30 13.05
C GLY A 262 9.24 5.16 12.18
N GLY A 263 9.34 5.46 10.89
CA GLY A 263 10.13 4.69 9.92
C GLY A 263 11.32 5.52 9.42
N VAL A 264 12.39 4.84 9.02
CA VAL A 264 13.59 5.43 8.39
C VAL A 264 13.98 4.63 7.15
N LEU A 265 14.55 5.31 6.15
CA LEU A 265 15.19 4.70 4.98
C LEU A 265 16.60 5.28 4.82
N PHE A 266 17.61 4.43 4.69
CA PHE A 266 19.02 4.82 4.51
C PHE A 266 19.43 4.74 3.03
N VAL A 267 20.21 5.72 2.58
CA VAL A 267 20.74 5.84 1.21
C VAL A 267 22.22 6.19 1.25
N ARG A 268 23.09 5.49 0.50
CA ARG A 268 24.50 5.84 0.32
C ARG A 268 24.65 7.06 -0.60
N LEU A 269 25.65 7.88 -0.34
CA LEU A 269 26.03 8.96 -1.26
C LEU A 269 26.91 8.39 -2.38
N PRO A 270 26.77 8.86 -3.63
CA PRO A 270 27.64 8.46 -4.73
C PRO A 270 29.02 9.14 -4.61
N GLY A 271 29.99 8.63 -5.37
CA GLY A 271 31.37 9.10 -5.35
C GLY A 271 32.21 8.39 -4.28
N GLU A 272 33.31 8.99 -3.84
CA GLU A 272 34.24 8.38 -2.87
C GLU A 272 33.56 8.09 -1.51
N ALA A 273 32.58 8.92 -1.13
CA ALA A 273 31.69 8.70 0.01
C ALA A 273 30.99 7.31 0.00
N TRP A 274 30.75 6.72 -1.18
CA TRP A 274 30.17 5.40 -1.30
C TRP A 274 31.04 4.37 -0.58
N GLU A 275 32.33 4.29 -0.94
CA GLU A 275 33.29 3.31 -0.42
C GLU A 275 33.49 3.45 1.09
N LEU A 276 33.44 4.69 1.59
CA LEU A 276 33.57 5.02 3.02
C LEU A 276 32.25 4.88 3.81
N ASN A 277 31.25 4.20 3.24
CA ASN A 277 29.93 3.93 3.83
C ASN A 277 29.20 5.19 4.32
N ALA A 278 29.40 6.32 3.63
CA ALA A 278 28.75 7.57 3.90
C ALA A 278 27.46 7.74 3.09
N GLY A 279 26.51 8.47 3.67
CA GLY A 279 25.16 8.54 3.15
C GLY A 279 24.26 9.50 3.91
N PHE A 280 22.97 9.40 3.63
CA PHE A 280 21.91 10.07 4.37
C PHE A 280 20.74 9.12 4.65
N ALA A 281 19.98 9.43 5.67
CA ALA A 281 18.78 8.73 6.09
C ALA A 281 17.62 9.71 6.15
N VAL A 282 16.44 9.29 5.66
CA VAL A 282 15.20 10.06 5.75
C VAL A 282 14.25 9.41 6.73
N ALA A 283 13.62 10.20 7.60
CA ALA A 283 12.77 9.70 8.69
C ALA A 283 11.39 10.39 8.72
N ARG A 284 10.36 9.60 9.03
CA ARG A 284 8.96 10.05 9.17
C ARG A 284 8.36 9.51 10.47
N PRO A 285 7.56 10.30 11.21
CA PRO A 285 6.86 9.83 12.40
C PRO A 285 5.79 8.79 12.04
N LYS A 286 5.56 7.83 12.94
CA LYS A 286 4.57 6.77 12.76
C LYS A 286 3.21 7.22 13.29
N VAL A 287 2.28 7.51 12.39
CA VAL A 287 0.88 7.79 12.76
C VAL A 287 0.12 6.47 12.87
N SER A 288 0.13 5.87 14.06
CA SER A 288 -0.67 4.69 14.39
C SER A 288 -1.65 4.94 15.52
N ILE A 289 -2.88 4.48 15.37
CA ILE A 289 -3.93 4.61 16.38
C ILE A 289 -3.93 3.34 17.25
N PRO A 290 -3.68 3.44 18.56
CA PRO A 290 -3.52 2.26 19.42
C PRO A 290 -4.85 1.64 19.89
N THR A 291 -5.96 2.39 19.86
CA THR A 291 -7.24 1.94 20.43
C THR A 291 -8.44 2.24 19.54
N ALA A 292 -9.49 1.42 19.67
CA ALA A 292 -10.78 1.62 19.01
C ALA A 292 -11.42 2.99 19.33
N MET A 293 -11.24 3.50 20.56
CA MET A 293 -11.71 4.84 20.94
C MET A 293 -10.87 5.96 20.33
N GLY A 294 -9.54 5.77 20.23
CA GLY A 294 -8.66 6.72 19.56
C GLY A 294 -9.02 6.93 18.08
N PHE A 295 -9.54 5.89 17.41
CA PHE A 295 -10.04 5.99 16.03
C PHE A 295 -11.27 6.89 15.91
N ILE A 296 -12.20 6.82 16.88
CA ILE A 296 -13.41 7.64 16.88
C ILE A 296 -13.08 9.10 17.25
N GLN A 297 -12.15 9.31 18.19
CA GLN A 297 -11.73 10.64 18.62
C GLN A 297 -10.91 11.37 17.53
N GLY A 298 -9.92 10.67 16.97
CA GLY A 298 -9.01 11.17 15.92
C GLY A 298 -9.57 11.13 14.49
N ALA A 299 -10.81 10.68 14.28
CA ALA A 299 -11.48 10.80 12.98
C ALA A 299 -11.61 12.28 12.58
N ASP A 300 -11.45 12.59 11.29
CA ASP A 300 -11.56 13.96 10.80
C ASP A 300 -12.99 14.50 10.93
N ASP A 301 -13.13 15.83 11.01
CA ASP A 301 -14.42 16.49 11.11
C ASP A 301 -15.25 16.35 9.83
N GLN A 302 -14.65 16.08 8.66
CA GLN A 302 -15.40 15.68 7.46
C GLN A 302 -15.94 14.25 7.57
N ASP A 303 -15.15 13.30 8.07
CA ASP A 303 -15.60 11.93 8.30
C ASP A 303 -16.78 11.90 9.29
N LYS A 304 -16.68 12.66 10.39
CA LYS A 304 -17.76 12.83 11.38
C LYS A 304 -19.04 13.43 10.76
N LYS A 305 -18.94 14.37 9.82
CA LYS A 305 -20.09 14.95 9.09
C LYS A 305 -20.70 13.97 8.09
N ASN A 306 -19.90 13.11 7.48
CA ASN A 306 -20.37 12.07 6.55
C ASN A 306 -21.14 10.94 7.26
N VAL A 307 -20.95 10.76 8.58
CA VAL A 307 -21.81 9.88 9.38
C VAL A 307 -23.23 10.44 9.42
N LYS A 308 -24.16 9.74 8.77
CA LYS A 308 -25.60 10.05 8.80
C LYS A 308 -26.18 9.73 10.19
N LEU A 309 -25.97 10.63 11.15
CA LEU A 309 -26.39 10.47 12.56
C LEU A 309 -27.88 10.13 12.72
N TRP A 310 -28.74 10.59 11.81
CA TRP A 310 -30.16 10.23 11.81
C TRP A 310 -30.43 8.74 11.58
N ILE A 311 -29.57 8.03 10.81
CA ILE A 311 -29.67 6.57 10.64
C ILE A 311 -29.29 5.88 11.95
N VAL A 312 -28.24 6.36 12.61
CA VAL A 312 -27.81 5.83 13.92
C VAL A 312 -28.94 6.03 14.95
N ALA A 313 -29.54 7.22 15.00
CA ALA A 313 -30.68 7.51 15.86
C ALA A 313 -31.91 6.62 15.53
N ALA A 314 -32.23 6.44 14.24
CA ALA A 314 -33.34 5.58 13.81
C ALA A 314 -33.12 4.10 14.19
N LEU A 315 -31.88 3.59 14.06
CA LEU A 315 -31.52 2.25 14.51
C LEU A 315 -31.66 2.09 16.04
N VAL A 316 -31.19 3.07 16.82
CA VAL A 316 -31.34 3.07 18.28
C VAL A 316 -32.82 3.09 18.67
N VAL A 317 -33.63 4.00 18.11
CA VAL A 317 -35.07 4.10 18.39
C VAL A 317 -35.80 2.81 18.00
N GLY A 318 -35.51 2.24 16.83
CA GLY A 318 -36.10 0.99 16.37
C GLY A 318 -35.77 -0.20 17.29
N ALA A 319 -34.50 -0.35 17.67
CA ALA A 319 -34.06 -1.37 18.61
C ALA A 319 -34.71 -1.19 20.00
N SER A 320 -34.77 0.05 20.52
CA SER A 320 -35.44 0.35 21.79
C SER A 320 -36.94 0.02 21.74
N ALA A 321 -37.62 0.35 20.65
CA ALA A 321 -39.05 0.03 20.46
C ALA A 321 -39.30 -1.49 20.45
N ILE A 322 -38.44 -2.28 19.80
CA ILE A 322 -38.52 -3.76 19.81
C ILE A 322 -38.32 -4.31 21.23
N GLY A 323 -37.33 -3.81 21.96
CA GLY A 323 -37.08 -4.22 23.35
C GLY A 323 -38.23 -3.89 24.30
N ILE A 324 -38.84 -2.71 24.15
CA ILE A 324 -40.04 -2.30 24.90
C ILE A 324 -41.23 -3.19 24.51
N LEU A 325 -41.45 -3.47 23.23
CA LEU A 325 -42.53 -4.32 22.75
C LEU A 325 -42.43 -5.75 23.34
N PHE A 326 -41.25 -6.38 23.28
CA PHE A 326 -41.05 -7.70 23.89
C PHE A 326 -41.24 -7.68 25.41
N SER A 327 -40.79 -6.62 26.09
CA SER A 327 -41.01 -6.44 27.54
C SER A 327 -42.50 -6.28 27.88
N PHE A 328 -43.25 -5.55 27.07
CA PHE A 328 -44.70 -5.34 27.23
C PHE A 328 -45.52 -6.61 26.97
N LEU A 329 -45.20 -7.35 25.89
CA LEU A 329 -45.85 -8.62 25.57
C LEU A 329 -45.62 -9.69 26.65
N GLU A 330 -44.45 -9.67 27.28
CA GLU A 330 -44.02 -10.71 28.22
C GLU A 330 -44.32 -10.39 29.70
N SER A 331 -44.34 -9.12 30.08
CA SER A 331 -44.63 -8.68 31.46
C SER A 331 -46.02 -8.07 31.60
N SER A 332 -46.31 -7.02 30.82
CA SER A 332 -47.49 -6.17 31.01
C SER A 332 -48.80 -6.84 30.59
N LEU A 333 -48.82 -7.59 29.48
CA LEU A 333 -50.04 -8.30 29.04
C LEU A 333 -50.52 -9.37 30.05
N PRO A 334 -49.71 -10.36 30.46
CA PRO A 334 -50.18 -11.39 31.38
C PRO A 334 -50.46 -10.84 32.79
N MET A 335 -49.75 -9.80 33.24
CA MET A 335 -50.06 -9.10 34.49
C MET A 335 -51.43 -8.41 34.44
N ARG A 336 -51.79 -7.77 33.32
CA ARG A 336 -53.12 -7.14 33.14
C ARG A 336 -54.24 -8.18 33.11
N GLU A 337 -54.00 -9.36 32.53
CA GLU A 337 -54.97 -10.45 32.56
C GLU A 337 -55.13 -11.04 33.96
N MET A 338 -54.03 -11.19 34.72
CA MET A 338 -54.08 -11.61 36.12
C MET A 338 -54.84 -10.61 37.00
N ALA A 339 -54.57 -9.31 36.85
CA ALA A 339 -55.32 -8.27 37.55
C ALA A 339 -56.81 -8.28 37.19
N ARG A 340 -57.14 -8.50 35.92
CA ARG A 340 -58.54 -8.63 35.44
C ARG A 340 -59.24 -9.83 36.07
N GLN A 341 -58.66 -11.02 36.05
CA GLN A 341 -59.29 -12.21 36.62
C GLN A 341 -59.35 -12.15 38.16
N ALA A 342 -58.32 -11.63 38.83
CA ALA A 342 -58.38 -11.37 40.27
C ALA A 342 -59.52 -10.40 40.64
N ALA A 343 -59.77 -9.37 39.82
CA ALA A 343 -60.90 -8.45 40.00
C ALA A 343 -62.27 -9.07 39.68
N ARG A 344 -62.34 -10.14 38.88
CA ARG A 344 -63.56 -10.95 38.67
C ARG A 344 -63.81 -11.89 39.85
N LEU A 345 -62.77 -12.60 40.29
CA LEU A 345 -62.80 -13.48 41.45
C LEU A 345 -63.21 -12.72 42.72
N LYS A 346 -62.63 -11.53 42.98
CA LYS A 346 -63.03 -10.64 44.08
C LYS A 346 -64.52 -10.25 44.05
N ARG A 347 -65.13 -10.17 42.87
CA ARG A 347 -66.55 -9.81 42.68
C ARG A 347 -67.48 -11.02 42.64
N GLY A 348 -66.97 -12.24 42.83
CA GLY A 348 -67.75 -13.47 42.75
C GLY A 348 -68.23 -13.83 41.34
N GLU A 349 -67.63 -13.23 40.29
CA GLU A 349 -68.00 -13.52 38.89
C GLU A 349 -67.39 -14.83 38.36
N ILE A 350 -66.34 -15.34 39.03
CA ILE A 350 -65.67 -16.61 38.74
C ILE A 350 -65.21 -17.23 40.08
N ASP A 351 -65.30 -18.56 40.20
CA ASP A 351 -64.86 -19.30 41.40
C ASP A 351 -63.38 -19.70 41.35
N VAL A 352 -62.80 -19.77 40.14
CA VAL A 352 -61.40 -20.16 39.88
C VAL A 352 -60.82 -19.39 38.69
N LEU A 353 -59.50 -19.16 38.72
CA LEU A 353 -58.76 -18.49 37.66
C LEU A 353 -58.60 -19.39 36.43
N SER A 354 -58.76 -18.84 35.23
CA SER A 354 -58.79 -19.61 33.98
C SER A 354 -57.38 -19.89 33.43
N LEU A 355 -56.83 -21.05 33.82
CA LEU A 355 -55.47 -21.51 33.46
C LEU A 355 -55.08 -21.38 31.97
N PRO A 356 -55.95 -21.62 30.97
CA PRO A 356 -55.57 -21.48 29.55
C PRO A 356 -55.22 -20.05 29.12
N GLN A 357 -55.72 -19.04 29.83
CA GLN A 357 -55.49 -17.63 29.50
C GLN A 357 -54.16 -17.11 30.06
N PHE A 358 -53.60 -17.79 31.07
CA PHE A 358 -52.30 -17.47 31.64
C PHE A 358 -51.14 -18.07 30.84
N ARG A 359 -50.13 -17.25 30.58
CA ARG A 359 -48.91 -17.64 29.86
C ARG A 359 -47.66 -17.41 30.71
N GLY A 360 -46.63 -18.21 30.45
CA GLY A 360 -45.36 -18.14 31.19
C GLY A 360 -45.53 -18.38 32.69
N GLY A 361 -44.73 -17.66 33.50
CA GLY A 361 -44.69 -17.81 34.96
C GLY A 361 -45.99 -17.48 35.70
N TYR A 362 -46.96 -16.84 35.06
CA TYR A 362 -48.26 -16.55 35.65
C TYR A 362 -49.20 -17.76 35.70
N ARG A 363 -48.98 -18.77 34.85
CA ARG A 363 -49.79 -20.01 34.83
C ARG A 363 -49.62 -20.90 36.08
N PRO A 364 -48.40 -21.20 36.57
CA PRO A 364 -48.25 -21.90 37.85
C PRO A 364 -48.79 -21.08 39.02
N ILE A 365 -48.57 -19.76 39.05
CA ILE A 365 -49.12 -18.89 40.10
C ILE A 365 -50.66 -18.96 40.14
N ALA A 366 -51.33 -18.94 38.98
CA ALA A 366 -52.79 -19.11 38.92
C ALA A 366 -53.26 -20.52 39.34
N SER A 367 -52.45 -21.56 39.08
CA SER A 367 -52.67 -22.93 39.56
C SER A 367 -52.59 -23.01 41.09
N ASP A 368 -51.55 -22.42 41.69
CA ASP A 368 -51.35 -22.44 43.14
C ASP A 368 -52.44 -21.65 43.88
N ILE A 369 -52.90 -20.53 43.30
CA ILE A 369 -54.06 -19.77 43.79
C ILE A 369 -55.33 -20.64 43.74
N ASN A 370 -55.61 -21.31 42.62
CA ASN A 370 -56.77 -22.19 42.50
C ASN A 370 -56.74 -23.35 43.51
N ALA A 371 -55.58 -23.98 43.70
CA ALA A 371 -55.39 -25.04 44.69
C ALA A 371 -55.55 -24.51 46.14
N GLY A 372 -55.12 -23.27 46.40
CA GLY A 372 -55.35 -22.58 47.67
C GLY A 372 -56.84 -22.35 47.95
N ILE A 373 -57.59 -21.85 46.96
CA ILE A 373 -59.04 -21.63 47.04
C ILE A 373 -59.77 -22.95 47.32
N GLN A 374 -59.44 -24.01 46.57
CA GLN A 374 -60.04 -25.33 46.76
C GLN A 374 -59.83 -25.85 48.19
N ARG A 375 -58.60 -25.79 48.72
CA ARG A 375 -58.31 -26.19 50.12
C ARG A 375 -59.06 -25.38 51.16
N VAL A 376 -59.35 -24.10 50.90
CA VAL A 376 -60.14 -23.25 51.81
C VAL A 376 -61.62 -23.63 51.77
N VAL A 377 -62.18 -23.91 50.59
CA VAL A 377 -63.56 -24.40 50.43
C VAL A 377 -63.75 -25.77 51.09
N GLU A 378 -62.81 -26.70 50.88
CA GLU A 378 -62.78 -28.02 51.51
C GLU A 378 -62.73 -27.93 53.05
N LYS A 379 -61.88 -27.05 53.60
CA LYS A 379 -61.82 -26.80 55.06
C LYS A 379 -63.04 -26.06 55.61
N GLY A 380 -63.75 -25.30 54.79
CA GLY A 380 -64.95 -24.55 55.15
C GLY A 380 -66.24 -25.36 55.16
N GLY A 381 -66.19 -26.66 54.82
CA GLY A 381 -67.38 -27.53 54.74
C GLY A 381 -68.28 -27.27 53.53
N GLY A 382 -67.82 -26.47 52.56
CA GLY A 382 -68.56 -26.19 51.32
C GLY A 382 -68.41 -27.30 50.29
N THR A 383 -69.50 -27.70 49.64
CA THR A 383 -69.45 -28.62 48.50
C THR A 383 -68.86 -27.92 47.27
N ALA A 384 -67.53 -27.98 47.14
CA ALA A 384 -66.85 -27.52 45.94
C ALA A 384 -67.42 -28.24 44.71
N ARG A 385 -68.10 -27.50 43.83
CA ARG A 385 -68.56 -28.02 42.54
C ARG A 385 -67.34 -28.30 41.65
N LYS A 386 -66.85 -29.55 41.71
CA LYS A 386 -65.96 -30.10 40.69
C LYS A 386 -66.61 -29.88 39.31
N PRO A 387 -65.85 -29.54 38.26
CA PRO A 387 -66.41 -29.38 36.93
C PRO A 387 -66.92 -30.73 36.39
N ALA A 388 -68.23 -30.93 36.56
CA ALA A 388 -69.09 -32.00 36.02
C ALA A 388 -68.56 -33.45 36.15
N ASP A 389 -69.07 -34.19 37.15
CA ASP A 389 -69.14 -35.65 37.06
C ASP A 389 -70.03 -36.03 35.86
N LEU A 390 -69.41 -36.67 34.86
CA LEU A 390 -70.07 -37.11 33.61
C LEU A 390 -71.24 -38.07 33.86
N GLU A 391 -71.26 -38.74 35.01
CA GLU A 391 -72.33 -39.66 35.42
C GLU A 391 -73.61 -38.94 35.84
N SER A 392 -73.60 -37.63 36.14
CA SER A 392 -74.82 -36.89 36.49
C SER A 392 -75.62 -36.35 35.29
N ILE A 393 -75.15 -36.61 34.06
CA ILE A 393 -75.78 -36.14 32.80
C ILE A 393 -76.43 -37.30 32.03
N LEU A 394 -76.07 -38.56 32.29
CA LEU A 394 -76.79 -39.74 31.79
C LEU A 394 -77.60 -40.36 32.94
N GLY A 395 -78.91 -40.07 32.97
CA GLY A 395 -79.82 -40.64 33.97
C GLY A 395 -79.92 -42.18 33.90
N PRO A 396 -80.45 -42.82 34.96
CA PRO A 396 -80.45 -44.27 35.09
C PRO A 396 -81.31 -44.94 34.00
N VAL A 397 -80.71 -45.83 33.22
CA VAL A 397 -81.41 -46.64 32.22
C VAL A 397 -82.10 -47.81 32.93
N PRO A 398 -83.44 -47.95 32.85
CA PRO A 398 -84.15 -49.04 33.49
C PRO A 398 -83.92 -50.37 32.76
N ALA A 399 -83.83 -51.45 33.53
CA ALA A 399 -83.70 -52.80 32.98
C ALA A 399 -85.05 -53.35 32.52
N GLN A 400 -85.17 -53.69 31.23
CA GLN A 400 -85.35 -55.09 30.77
C GLN A 400 -85.42 -55.18 29.23
N PRO A 401 -85.11 -56.36 28.63
CA PRO A 401 -84.85 -56.49 27.19
C PRO A 401 -86.07 -57.01 26.40
N SER A 402 -86.17 -56.61 25.12
CA SER A 402 -87.02 -57.30 24.13
C SER A 402 -86.46 -57.22 22.71
N MET A 403 -86.02 -58.38 22.21
CA MET A 403 -85.90 -58.81 20.81
C MET A 403 -85.05 -57.94 19.85
N SER A 404 -83.82 -58.34 19.53
CA SER A 404 -83.47 -59.41 18.54
C SER A 404 -83.53 -58.97 17.07
N ALA A 405 -82.41 -58.42 16.60
CA ALA A 405 -81.96 -58.51 15.21
C ALA A 405 -80.47 -58.89 15.24
N PHE A 406 -80.01 -59.65 14.25
CA PHE A 406 -78.69 -60.32 14.18
C PHE A 406 -78.50 -61.53 15.12
N SER A 407 -78.74 -62.72 14.57
CA SER A 407 -78.16 -63.98 15.05
C SER A 407 -77.72 -64.83 13.86
N PHE A 408 -76.46 -65.27 13.90
CA PHE A 408 -75.90 -66.37 13.10
C PHE A 408 -74.91 -67.15 14.01
N PRO A 409 -74.67 -68.43 13.75
CA PRO A 409 -75.00 -69.45 14.77
C PRO A 409 -73.82 -69.95 15.62
N MET A 410 -74.16 -70.55 16.76
CA MET A 410 -73.23 -71.36 17.56
C MET A 410 -72.98 -72.74 16.95
N ALA A 411 -71.77 -73.22 17.17
CA ALA A 411 -71.43 -74.60 17.51
C ALA A 411 -70.41 -74.50 18.69
N ASP A 412 -70.36 -75.38 19.68
CA ASP A 412 -70.79 -76.79 19.71
C ASP A 412 -71.66 -77.16 20.92
N ALA A 413 -72.29 -78.33 20.82
CA ALA A 413 -73.15 -78.90 21.86
C ALA A 413 -72.49 -80.08 22.60
N SER A 414 -72.78 -80.16 23.91
CA SER A 414 -72.94 -81.40 24.69
C SER A 414 -71.77 -82.39 24.83
N ALA A 415 -71.14 -82.44 26.01
CA ALA A 415 -71.18 -83.63 26.90
C ALA A 415 -70.39 -83.43 28.22
N VAL A 416 -70.88 -84.07 29.29
CA VAL A 416 -70.21 -84.34 30.60
C VAL A 416 -69.84 -85.85 30.64
N PRO A 417 -69.01 -86.40 31.56
CA PRO A 417 -68.36 -85.80 32.74
C PRO A 417 -66.88 -86.22 33.07
N GLN A 418 -66.30 -85.53 34.07
CA GLN A 418 -65.33 -85.99 35.10
C GLN A 418 -64.02 -86.75 34.75
N ALA A 419 -62.88 -86.15 35.13
CA ALA A 419 -62.01 -86.62 36.22
C ALA A 419 -60.90 -85.58 36.56
N VAL A 420 -60.51 -85.44 37.83
CA VAL A 420 -59.39 -84.60 38.31
C VAL A 420 -58.11 -85.44 38.50
N PRO A 421 -56.89 -84.91 38.22
CA PRO A 421 -56.06 -84.42 39.33
C PRO A 421 -55.04 -83.28 39.05
N GLN A 422 -54.70 -82.56 40.13
CA GLN A 422 -53.49 -81.81 40.55
C GLN A 422 -52.42 -81.19 39.60
N VAL A 423 -51.88 -80.07 40.10
CA VAL A 423 -50.78 -79.14 39.71
C VAL A 423 -49.38 -79.83 39.87
N PRO A 424 -48.26 -79.57 39.09
CA PRO A 424 -47.42 -78.35 39.18
C PRO A 424 -46.57 -77.99 37.88
N PRO A 425 -45.37 -77.32 37.88
CA PRO A 425 -45.22 -76.02 37.19
C PRO A 425 -43.93 -75.77 36.32
N GLY A 426 -43.79 -74.54 35.76
CA GLY A 426 -42.51 -73.91 35.30
C GLY A 426 -42.39 -73.69 33.78
N PRO A 427 -41.30 -73.04 33.25
CA PRO A 427 -40.28 -72.18 33.88
C PRO A 427 -40.07 -70.81 33.15
N PRO A 428 -39.13 -69.91 33.57
CA PRO A 428 -39.03 -68.51 33.06
C PRO A 428 -37.71 -68.09 32.35
N ALA A 429 -37.70 -66.85 31.81
CA ALA A 429 -36.53 -65.99 31.49
C ALA A 429 -35.67 -66.37 30.22
N PRO A 430 -34.77 -65.51 29.65
CA PRO A 430 -34.11 -64.33 30.23
C PRO A 430 -33.91 -63.05 29.33
N GLN A 431 -33.15 -62.08 29.85
CA GLN A 431 -32.86 -60.72 29.34
C GLN A 431 -31.47 -60.59 28.65
N GLY A 432 -31.18 -59.41 28.05
CA GLY A 432 -29.86 -59.01 27.53
C GLY A 432 -29.51 -57.51 27.77
N PRO A 433 -28.23 -57.08 27.65
CA PRO A 433 -27.61 -56.12 28.60
C PRO A 433 -27.18 -54.72 28.03
N PRO A 434 -26.66 -53.78 28.85
CA PRO A 434 -26.49 -52.34 28.52
C PRO A 434 -25.06 -51.89 28.10
N ALA A 435 -24.89 -50.57 27.91
CA ALA A 435 -23.77 -49.89 27.24
C ALA A 435 -22.51 -49.56 28.11
N PRO A 436 -21.36 -49.24 27.47
CA PRO A 436 -20.20 -48.59 28.09
C PRO A 436 -19.76 -47.25 27.45
N THR A 437 -18.82 -46.55 28.11
CA THR A 437 -18.23 -45.24 27.76
C THR A 437 -16.79 -45.35 27.21
N GLY A 438 -16.30 -44.40 26.39
CA GLY A 438 -14.84 -44.21 26.19
C GLY A 438 -14.30 -43.61 24.85
N ALA A 439 -13.80 -42.37 24.91
CA ALA A 439 -12.71 -41.69 24.16
C ALA A 439 -12.23 -42.05 22.70
N ASN A 440 -12.06 -40.99 21.90
CA ASN A 440 -11.00 -40.69 20.90
C ASN A 440 -10.68 -41.62 19.69
N ARG A 441 -11.04 -41.20 18.45
CA ARG A 441 -10.12 -40.77 17.33
C ARG A 441 -10.90 -40.47 16.00
N PRO A 442 -10.28 -39.90 14.93
CA PRO A 442 -10.98 -39.03 13.96
C PRO A 442 -11.55 -39.70 12.69
N ALA A 443 -12.35 -38.95 11.93
CA ALA A 443 -13.03 -39.39 10.70
C ALA A 443 -12.28 -39.01 9.40
N PRO A 444 -12.41 -39.81 8.31
CA PRO A 444 -11.88 -39.52 6.97
C PRO A 444 -12.90 -38.82 6.02
N PRO A 445 -12.46 -38.28 4.86
CA PRO A 445 -13.31 -37.45 3.97
C PRO A 445 -13.79 -38.13 2.66
N GLY A 446 -14.90 -37.65 2.10
CA GLY A 446 -15.35 -37.91 0.71
C GLY A 446 -16.79 -37.44 0.41
N VAL A 447 -17.01 -36.31 -0.30
CA VAL A 447 -17.40 -36.14 -1.75
C VAL A 447 -18.91 -36.44 -2.09
N PRO A 448 -19.49 -36.02 -3.23
CA PRO A 448 -19.92 -34.62 -3.49
C PRO A 448 -21.36 -34.46 -4.08
N ASN A 449 -21.90 -33.23 -4.06
CA ASN A 449 -22.94 -32.62 -4.95
C ASN A 449 -23.20 -31.15 -4.49
N GLY A 450 -23.95 -30.25 -5.15
CA GLY A 450 -24.62 -30.24 -6.48
C GLY A 450 -25.73 -29.16 -6.53
N PRO A 451 -25.75 -28.18 -7.47
CA PRO A 451 -26.65 -27.01 -7.36
C PRO A 451 -28.00 -27.10 -8.12
N PRO A 452 -29.10 -26.52 -7.58
CA PRO A 452 -30.45 -26.52 -8.20
C PRO A 452 -30.78 -25.29 -9.09
N PRO A 453 -31.90 -25.29 -9.86
CA PRO A 453 -32.17 -24.39 -11.00
C PRO A 453 -32.99 -23.10 -10.68
N PRO A 454 -33.14 -22.16 -11.65
CA PRO A 454 -33.73 -20.82 -11.41
C PRO A 454 -35.23 -20.69 -11.76
N LEU A 455 -35.86 -19.59 -11.29
CA LEU A 455 -37.24 -19.20 -11.63
C LEU A 455 -37.34 -17.74 -12.15
N ASN A 456 -38.17 -17.58 -13.19
CA ASN A 456 -38.62 -16.35 -13.88
C ASN A 456 -39.55 -15.48 -12.99
N ARG A 457 -39.96 -14.21 -13.22
CA ARG A 457 -40.08 -13.21 -14.35
C ARG A 457 -40.57 -11.85 -13.69
N PRO A 458 -41.12 -10.80 -14.36
CA PRO A 458 -40.80 -10.08 -15.62
C PRO A 458 -40.85 -8.51 -15.50
N ASN A 459 -40.63 -7.82 -16.65
CA ASN A 459 -41.05 -6.46 -17.05
C ASN A 459 -40.34 -5.18 -16.55
N ALA A 460 -39.88 -4.38 -17.53
CA ALA A 460 -39.58 -2.95 -17.45
C ALA A 460 -40.10 -2.24 -18.74
N PRO A 461 -40.71 -1.03 -18.67
CA PRO A 461 -41.08 -0.22 -19.85
C PRO A 461 -39.93 0.66 -20.41
N PRO A 462 -40.11 1.33 -21.57
CA PRO A 462 -39.00 1.78 -22.43
C PRO A 462 -38.50 3.22 -22.22
N ILE A 463 -37.31 3.51 -22.78
CA ILE A 463 -36.70 4.85 -22.89
C ILE A 463 -36.72 5.31 -24.36
N PRO A 464 -37.30 6.48 -24.68
CA PRO A 464 -37.00 7.22 -25.91
C PRO A 464 -35.79 8.16 -25.74
N GLY A 465 -34.98 8.33 -26.79
CA GLY A 465 -33.89 9.34 -26.81
C GLY A 465 -34.40 10.79 -26.92
N GLY A 466 -33.57 11.83 -26.99
CA GLY A 466 -32.10 11.90 -26.99
C GLY A 466 -31.61 13.04 -27.89
N THR A 467 -30.66 13.87 -27.44
CA THR A 467 -29.89 14.83 -28.28
C THR A 467 -28.68 15.40 -27.54
N ARG A 468 -27.57 15.63 -28.27
CA ARG A 468 -26.40 16.41 -27.82
C ARG A 468 -26.67 17.92 -28.01
N PRO A 469 -26.06 18.78 -27.17
CA PRO A 469 -24.95 19.64 -27.65
C PRO A 469 -23.72 19.48 -26.72
N GLY A 470 -22.49 19.87 -27.06
CA GLY A 470 -22.04 20.85 -28.05
C GLY A 470 -21.17 21.87 -27.33
N ILE A 471 -19.84 21.72 -27.39
CA ILE A 471 -18.88 22.56 -26.66
C ILE A 471 -18.84 23.95 -27.30
N GLN A 472 -18.93 25.00 -26.47
CA GLN A 472 -18.64 26.38 -26.87
C GLN A 472 -17.72 27.06 -25.87
N ASP A 473 -16.76 27.81 -26.41
CA ASP A 473 -15.88 28.73 -25.71
C ASP A 473 -16.65 29.67 -24.78
N ARG A 474 -16.06 29.96 -23.62
CA ARG A 474 -16.44 31.15 -22.85
C ARG A 474 -15.31 31.68 -21.97
N THR A 475 -14.48 32.50 -22.59
CA THR A 475 -13.83 33.62 -21.91
C THR A 475 -14.90 34.51 -21.27
N GLN A 476 -14.76 34.81 -19.98
CA GLN A 476 -15.49 35.91 -19.33
C GLN A 476 -14.54 36.71 -18.43
N ALA A 477 -14.57 38.02 -18.61
CA ALA A 477 -13.76 38.98 -17.86
C ALA A 477 -14.37 39.26 -16.48
N MET A 478 -13.52 39.65 -15.53
CA MET A 478 -13.96 40.22 -14.25
C MET A 478 -14.19 41.73 -14.36
N PRO A 479 -15.19 42.30 -13.67
CA PRO A 479 -15.43 43.74 -13.63
C PRO A 479 -14.40 44.46 -12.74
N GLY A 480 -14.10 45.71 -13.09
CA GLY A 480 -12.93 46.43 -12.56
C GLY A 480 -13.10 47.06 -11.17
N VAL A 481 -11.94 47.33 -10.56
CA VAL A 481 -11.77 48.27 -9.43
C VAL A 481 -10.89 49.42 -9.93
N ASN A 482 -11.35 50.65 -9.75
CA ASN A 482 -10.74 51.84 -10.34
C ASN A 482 -9.87 52.56 -9.28
N LEU A 483 -8.57 52.73 -9.54
CA LEU A 483 -7.63 53.44 -8.67
C LEU A 483 -6.84 54.47 -9.50
N PRO A 484 -6.95 55.79 -9.22
CA PRO A 484 -6.32 56.82 -10.03
C PRO A 484 -4.88 57.12 -9.60
N GLY A 485 -3.96 57.25 -10.57
CA GLY A 485 -2.69 57.96 -10.38
C GLY A 485 -1.40 57.22 -10.76
N LEU A 486 -1.17 56.95 -12.04
CA LEU A 486 0.18 56.75 -12.61
C LEU A 486 0.25 57.29 -14.05
N PRO A 487 1.39 57.91 -14.46
CA PRO A 487 1.56 58.44 -15.82
C PRO A 487 1.85 57.34 -16.86
N PRO A 488 1.54 57.57 -18.16
CA PRO A 488 1.65 56.54 -19.18
C PRO A 488 3.09 56.30 -19.68
N PRO A 489 3.48 55.05 -19.99
CA PRO A 489 4.72 54.74 -20.70
C PRO A 489 4.59 55.00 -22.22
N GLY A 490 5.71 55.33 -22.86
CA GLY A 490 5.78 55.65 -24.30
C GLY A 490 5.70 54.44 -25.24
N PRO A 491 5.63 54.68 -26.56
CA PRO A 491 5.38 53.63 -27.57
C PRO A 491 6.58 52.70 -27.80
N ALA A 492 6.28 51.41 -27.98
CA ALA A 492 7.27 50.37 -28.28
C ALA A 492 7.74 50.41 -29.75
N ALA A 493 9.01 50.11 -29.99
CA ALA A 493 9.62 50.11 -31.31
C ALA A 493 10.02 48.69 -31.78
N GLY A 494 9.62 48.36 -33.01
CA GLY A 494 10.38 47.54 -33.98
C GLY A 494 10.83 46.12 -33.59
N ALA A 495 10.10 45.11 -34.06
CA ALA A 495 10.65 43.76 -34.26
C ALA A 495 11.41 43.67 -35.60
N PRO A 496 12.57 42.99 -35.67
CA PRO A 496 13.25 42.69 -36.94
C PRO A 496 12.75 41.36 -37.58
N PRO A 497 12.81 41.23 -38.92
CA PRO A 497 12.29 40.07 -39.66
C PRO A 497 13.29 38.89 -39.77
N PRO A 498 12.81 37.68 -40.15
CA PRO A 498 13.67 36.50 -40.35
C PRO A 498 14.38 36.52 -41.71
N VAL A 499 15.55 35.86 -41.80
CA VAL A 499 16.30 35.68 -43.05
C VAL A 499 16.63 34.21 -43.24
N ASN A 500 16.34 33.67 -44.43
CA ASN A 500 16.60 32.27 -44.77
C ASN A 500 17.76 32.14 -45.78
N ALA A 501 18.64 31.18 -45.50
CA ALA A 501 19.53 30.43 -46.40
C ALA A 501 20.06 31.10 -47.69
N HIS A 502 21.39 31.26 -47.78
CA HIS A 502 22.14 31.19 -49.04
C HIS A 502 23.37 30.29 -48.87
N SER A 503 23.57 29.38 -49.83
CA SER A 503 24.72 28.48 -49.90
C SER A 503 25.97 29.21 -50.42
N ALA A 504 27.14 28.93 -49.85
CA ALA A 504 28.42 29.36 -50.42
C ALA A 504 29.48 28.25 -50.28
N THR A 505 29.80 27.62 -51.41
CA THR A 505 30.87 26.63 -51.53
C THR A 505 32.21 27.33 -51.71
N VAL A 506 33.21 27.02 -50.87
CA VAL A 506 34.62 27.37 -51.11
C VAL A 506 35.48 26.15 -50.78
N ALA A 507 36.52 25.89 -51.57
CA ALA A 507 37.31 24.66 -51.54
C ALA A 507 38.82 24.92 -51.32
N ALA A 508 39.55 23.85 -51.00
CA ALA A 508 41.00 23.76 -50.74
C ALA A 508 41.47 24.41 -49.40
N ALA A 509 42.51 23.93 -48.71
CA ALA A 509 43.60 23.01 -49.09
C ALA A 509 43.98 22.05 -47.94
N GLY A 510 44.87 21.07 -48.21
CA GLY A 510 45.04 19.88 -47.37
C GLY A 510 46.06 19.93 -46.22
N ALA A 511 45.88 19.01 -45.28
CA ALA A 511 46.82 18.56 -44.26
C ALA A 511 46.72 17.01 -44.13
N PRO A 512 47.77 16.30 -43.67
CA PRO A 512 47.95 14.88 -43.98
C PRO A 512 47.07 13.92 -43.16
N ALA A 513 46.68 12.81 -43.79
CA ALA A 513 45.96 11.72 -43.14
C ALA A 513 46.90 10.79 -42.38
N TYR A 514 46.58 10.49 -41.12
CA TYR A 514 47.15 9.35 -40.40
C TYR A 514 46.35 8.07 -40.75
N PRO A 515 47.01 6.93 -41.03
CA PRO A 515 46.32 5.67 -41.29
C PRO A 515 45.77 5.09 -39.98
N ALA A 516 44.46 4.80 -39.94
CA ALA A 516 43.86 4.07 -38.83
C ALA A 516 44.31 2.59 -38.86
N PRO A 517 44.67 1.99 -37.72
CA PRO A 517 44.99 0.56 -37.65
C PRO A 517 43.73 -0.30 -37.85
N PRO A 518 43.80 -1.44 -38.56
CA PRO A 518 42.65 -2.28 -38.84
C PRO A 518 42.17 -3.08 -37.61
N PRO A 519 40.86 -3.33 -37.46
CA PRO A 519 40.33 -4.16 -36.37
C PRO A 519 40.70 -5.63 -36.60
N THR A 520 41.53 -6.17 -35.71
CA THR A 520 41.91 -7.59 -35.71
C THR A 520 40.77 -8.46 -35.17
N LYS A 521 40.37 -9.46 -35.96
CA LYS A 521 39.62 -10.63 -35.47
C LYS A 521 40.61 -11.74 -35.11
N PRO A 522 40.54 -12.31 -33.90
CA PRO A 522 41.06 -13.66 -33.65
C PRO A 522 39.94 -14.69 -33.47
N ALA A 523 40.05 -15.77 -34.26
CA ALA A 523 39.69 -17.18 -34.01
C ALA A 523 38.44 -17.58 -33.18
N ALA A 524 37.69 -18.53 -33.76
CA ALA A 524 36.78 -19.42 -33.02
C ALA A 524 37.49 -20.75 -32.65
N MET A 525 36.77 -21.61 -31.89
CA MET A 525 37.20 -22.84 -31.20
C MET A 525 37.84 -22.58 -29.81
N ALA A 526 37.51 -23.30 -28.73
CA ALA A 526 36.66 -24.49 -28.59
C ALA A 526 35.77 -24.42 -27.33
N ALA A 527 34.72 -25.25 -27.27
CA ALA A 527 33.77 -25.29 -26.17
C ALA A 527 34.24 -26.19 -25.01
N VAL A 528 34.03 -25.72 -23.77
CA VAL A 528 33.86 -26.59 -22.58
C VAL A 528 32.79 -25.96 -21.68
N ASN A 529 31.87 -26.77 -21.13
CA ASN A 529 30.73 -26.29 -20.34
C ASN A 529 31.07 -26.07 -18.87
N ALA A 530 30.53 -25.01 -18.24
CA ALA A 530 29.93 -25.05 -16.89
C ALA A 530 29.19 -23.72 -16.57
N ALA A 531 28.22 -23.82 -15.65
CA ALA A 531 27.38 -22.75 -15.07
C ALA A 531 28.18 -21.50 -14.58
N ASP A 532 27.59 -20.30 -14.43
CA ASP A 532 26.30 -20.02 -13.79
C ASP A 532 25.59 -18.73 -14.30
N LYS A 533 24.45 -18.39 -13.67
CA LYS A 533 23.44 -17.41 -14.14
C LYS A 533 23.91 -15.94 -14.15
N GLU A 534 23.47 -15.22 -15.19
CA GLU A 534 23.29 -13.77 -15.17
C GLU A 534 21.79 -13.42 -15.12
N GLU A 535 21.45 -12.33 -14.42
CA GLU A 535 20.08 -11.89 -14.14
C GLU A 535 19.65 -10.79 -15.12
N GLU A 536 18.46 -10.91 -15.73
CA GLU A 536 17.95 -9.91 -16.68
C GLU A 536 17.44 -8.64 -15.97
N GLU A 537 17.98 -7.50 -16.35
CA GLU A 537 17.55 -6.17 -15.89
C GLU A 537 16.07 -5.88 -16.26
N GLN A 538 15.22 -5.64 -15.27
CA GLN A 538 13.87 -5.13 -15.49
C GLN A 538 13.86 -3.60 -15.69
N THR A 539 14.16 -3.14 -16.89
CA THR A 539 13.87 -1.76 -17.31
C THR A 539 12.36 -1.54 -17.41
N MET A 540 11.75 -0.95 -16.38
CA MET A 540 10.33 -0.52 -16.41
C MET A 540 10.20 0.88 -17.02
N VAL A 541 9.28 1.07 -17.97
CA VAL A 541 8.86 2.40 -18.44
C VAL A 541 7.34 2.43 -18.71
N ALA A 542 6.68 3.46 -18.17
CA ALA A 542 5.32 3.97 -18.40
C ALA A 542 4.10 3.02 -18.50
N GLN A 543 3.07 3.33 -17.71
CA GLN A 543 1.69 2.86 -17.92
C GLN A 543 1.07 3.56 -19.15
N PRO A 544 0.42 2.83 -20.08
CA PRO A 544 -0.48 3.42 -21.07
C PRO A 544 -1.82 3.86 -20.45
N SER A 545 -2.42 4.90 -21.02
CA SER A 545 -3.67 5.53 -20.57
C SER A 545 -4.90 4.60 -20.57
N ALA A 546 -5.86 4.89 -19.69
CA ALA A 546 -7.05 4.07 -19.46
C ALA A 546 -7.96 3.82 -20.70
N ASP A 547 -7.88 4.65 -21.74
CA ASP A 547 -8.72 4.51 -22.95
C ASP A 547 -8.43 3.22 -23.74
N LEU A 548 -7.21 2.65 -23.67
CA LEU A 548 -6.91 1.35 -24.29
C LEU A 548 -7.52 0.16 -23.55
N ILE A 549 -7.85 0.32 -22.27
CA ILE A 549 -8.48 -0.72 -21.43
C ILE A 549 -9.98 -0.79 -21.72
N ALA A 550 -10.61 0.33 -22.09
CA ALA A 550 -12.04 0.40 -22.40
C ALA A 550 -12.42 -0.19 -23.77
N ALA A 551 -11.47 -0.32 -24.71
CA ALA A 551 -11.75 -0.65 -26.11
C ALA A 551 -11.82 -2.16 -26.44
N THR A 552 -11.54 -3.07 -25.50
CA THR A 552 -11.45 -4.53 -25.79
C THR A 552 -12.19 -5.42 -24.77
N GLY A 553 -13.31 -4.96 -24.23
CA GLY A 553 -14.15 -5.74 -23.31
C GLY A 553 -15.54 -6.07 -23.85
N GLY A 554 -15.77 -7.32 -24.30
CA GLY A 554 -17.12 -7.90 -24.36
C GLY A 554 -17.47 -8.76 -25.58
N GLY A 555 -17.21 -10.07 -25.51
CA GLY A 555 -17.77 -11.06 -26.43
C GLY A 555 -17.45 -12.49 -25.96
N PRO A 556 -18.44 -13.37 -25.73
CA PRO A 556 -18.18 -14.73 -25.26
C PRO A 556 -17.83 -15.65 -26.43
N ALA A 557 -16.55 -16.04 -26.52
CA ALA A 557 -16.12 -17.09 -27.43
C ALA A 557 -15.17 -18.05 -26.70
N VAL A 558 -15.40 -19.35 -26.88
CA VAL A 558 -14.40 -20.38 -26.64
C VAL A 558 -13.36 -20.21 -27.75
N THR A 559 -12.37 -19.36 -27.51
CA THR A 559 -11.35 -19.04 -28.51
C THR A 559 -10.32 -20.15 -28.57
N ASP A 560 -10.27 -20.86 -29.69
CA ASP A 560 -9.22 -21.83 -29.99
C ASP A 560 -7.85 -21.12 -29.92
N PRO A 561 -6.86 -21.62 -29.15
CA PRO A 561 -5.54 -21.00 -29.04
C PRO A 561 -4.85 -20.81 -30.40
N ALA A 562 -5.23 -21.56 -31.44
CA ALA A 562 -4.75 -21.32 -32.80
C ALA A 562 -5.14 -19.93 -33.37
N ALA A 563 -6.34 -19.43 -33.04
CA ALA A 563 -6.85 -18.15 -33.54
C ALA A 563 -6.15 -16.95 -32.89
N GLU A 564 -5.90 -17.00 -31.57
CA GLU A 564 -5.13 -15.96 -30.87
C GLU A 564 -3.70 -15.85 -31.44
N TRP A 565 -3.09 -16.96 -31.85
CA TRP A 565 -1.74 -16.99 -32.40
C TRP A 565 -1.66 -16.45 -33.83
N HIS A 566 -2.71 -16.61 -34.65
CA HIS A 566 -2.80 -15.91 -35.94
C HIS A 566 -2.88 -14.39 -35.76
N ALA A 567 -3.72 -13.90 -34.85
CA ALA A 567 -3.87 -12.45 -34.60
C ALA A 567 -2.55 -11.79 -34.15
N VAL A 568 -1.83 -12.41 -33.21
CA VAL A 568 -0.51 -11.91 -32.75
C VAL A 568 0.55 -11.97 -33.86
N TYR A 569 0.45 -12.92 -34.80
CA TYR A 569 1.34 -13.02 -35.95
C TYR A 569 1.11 -11.91 -36.99
N GLU A 570 -0.16 -11.60 -37.30
CA GLU A 570 -0.51 -10.49 -38.19
C GLU A 570 -0.08 -9.13 -37.60
N GLU A 571 -0.31 -8.93 -36.29
CA GLU A 571 0.18 -7.76 -35.56
C GLU A 571 1.71 -7.66 -35.63
N PHE A 572 2.43 -8.77 -35.45
CA PHE A 572 3.90 -8.80 -35.52
C PHE A 572 4.45 -8.50 -36.91
N LEU A 573 3.82 -9.00 -37.97
CA LEU A 573 4.18 -8.66 -39.35
C LEU A 573 3.91 -7.19 -39.68
N LYS A 574 2.81 -6.63 -39.16
CA LYS A 574 2.49 -5.20 -39.31
C LYS A 574 3.55 -4.33 -38.62
N THR A 575 3.89 -4.63 -37.36
CA THR A 575 4.92 -3.89 -36.62
C THR A 575 6.31 -4.04 -37.24
N LYS A 576 6.69 -5.22 -37.76
CA LYS A 576 7.96 -5.39 -38.51
C LYS A 576 8.01 -4.52 -39.76
N ARG A 577 6.89 -4.43 -40.51
CA ARG A 577 6.78 -3.56 -41.69
C ARG A 577 6.87 -2.07 -41.33
N GLU A 578 6.25 -1.65 -40.23
CA GLU A 578 6.34 -0.28 -39.71
C GLU A 578 7.74 0.07 -39.19
N CYS A 579 8.49 -0.91 -38.69
CA CYS A 579 9.91 -0.77 -38.27
C CYS A 579 10.92 -0.89 -39.43
N GLY A 580 10.48 -1.12 -40.67
CA GLY A 580 11.36 -1.26 -41.84
C GLY A 580 12.22 -2.53 -41.87
N GLU A 581 11.86 -3.58 -41.10
CA GLU A 581 12.61 -4.83 -41.06
C GLU A 581 12.18 -5.79 -42.20
N PRO A 582 13.11 -6.57 -42.78
CA PRO A 582 12.76 -7.57 -43.78
C PRO A 582 11.87 -8.67 -43.17
N ILE A 583 10.79 -8.99 -43.87
CA ILE A 583 9.79 -10.01 -43.50
C ILE A 583 10.03 -11.38 -44.19
N ASP A 584 10.98 -11.44 -45.13
CA ASP A 584 11.27 -12.66 -45.89
C ASP A 584 11.79 -13.79 -45.01
N GLY A 585 11.11 -14.94 -45.08
CA GLY A 585 11.48 -16.17 -44.35
C GLY A 585 10.80 -16.37 -42.99
N LEU A 586 10.04 -15.39 -42.48
CA LEU A 586 9.15 -15.59 -41.34
C LEU A 586 7.86 -16.26 -41.82
N THR A 587 7.65 -17.52 -41.44
CA THR A 587 6.41 -18.26 -41.69
C THR A 587 5.66 -18.50 -40.38
N PHE A 588 4.33 -18.61 -40.47
CA PHE A 588 3.48 -18.81 -39.30
C PHE A 588 3.91 -20.04 -38.47
N ASP A 589 4.31 -21.14 -39.10
CA ASP A 589 4.72 -22.35 -38.38
C ASP A 589 5.99 -22.16 -37.54
N LYS A 590 6.98 -21.41 -38.04
CA LYS A 590 8.20 -21.07 -37.27
C LYS A 590 7.88 -20.14 -36.10
N PHE A 591 6.97 -19.19 -36.32
CA PHE A 591 6.48 -18.28 -35.29
C PHE A 591 5.71 -19.03 -34.19
N LYS A 592 4.79 -19.91 -34.57
CA LYS A 592 4.03 -20.81 -33.69
C LYS A 592 4.92 -21.72 -32.85
N GLN A 593 5.97 -22.31 -33.45
CA GLN A 593 6.94 -23.11 -32.70
C GLN A 593 7.69 -22.27 -31.65
N THR A 594 8.05 -21.03 -31.98
CA THR A 594 8.74 -20.12 -31.04
C THR A 594 7.82 -19.71 -29.89
N LEU A 595 6.56 -19.33 -30.18
CA LEU A 595 5.57 -19.00 -29.15
C LEU A 595 5.24 -20.20 -28.25
N THR A 596 5.18 -21.41 -28.80
CA THR A 596 4.93 -22.63 -28.01
C THR A 596 6.07 -22.88 -27.03
N LYS A 597 7.34 -22.86 -27.50
CA LYS A 597 8.52 -23.01 -26.62
C LYS A 597 8.59 -21.95 -25.53
N ASN A 598 8.32 -20.69 -25.86
CA ASN A 598 8.30 -19.60 -24.89
C ASN A 598 7.16 -19.75 -23.88
N ARG A 599 5.96 -20.16 -24.32
CA ARG A 599 4.84 -20.48 -23.43
C ARG A 599 5.23 -21.56 -22.44
N ASP A 600 5.75 -22.69 -22.92
CA ASP A 600 6.07 -23.85 -22.07
C ASP A 600 7.16 -23.50 -21.05
N ALA A 601 8.19 -22.74 -21.45
CA ALA A 601 9.21 -22.22 -20.55
C ALA A 601 8.65 -21.28 -19.46
N LEU A 602 7.72 -20.37 -19.81
CA LEU A 602 7.06 -19.51 -18.81
C LEU A 602 6.12 -20.29 -17.88
N ILE A 603 5.39 -21.29 -18.40
CA ILE A 603 4.54 -22.16 -17.57
C ILE A 603 5.40 -22.94 -16.57
N GLN A 604 6.53 -23.50 -17.01
CA GLN A 604 7.45 -24.23 -16.15
C GLN A 604 8.15 -23.34 -15.11
N ARG A 605 8.54 -22.10 -15.46
CA ARG A 605 9.22 -21.17 -14.53
C ARG A 605 8.28 -20.45 -13.55
N HIS A 606 7.04 -20.16 -13.96
CA HIS A 606 6.11 -19.31 -13.18
C HIS A 606 4.82 -20.01 -12.73
N GLY A 607 4.62 -21.29 -13.05
CA GLY A 607 3.48 -22.09 -12.57
C GLY A 607 2.10 -21.61 -13.05
N CYS A 608 2.05 -20.86 -14.15
CA CYS A 608 0.81 -20.23 -14.65
C CYS A 608 0.09 -21.15 -15.65
N LYS A 609 -1.26 -21.16 -15.65
CA LYS A 609 -2.05 -22.03 -16.56
C LYS A 609 -2.14 -21.49 -17.99
N ARG A 610 -2.05 -20.17 -18.16
CA ARG A 610 -2.26 -19.47 -19.44
C ARG A 610 -1.30 -18.28 -19.57
N VAL A 611 -0.87 -17.99 -20.81
CA VAL A 611 0.05 -16.90 -21.14
C VAL A 611 -0.50 -16.19 -22.37
N LYS A 612 -0.64 -14.86 -22.31
CA LYS A 612 -1.05 -14.01 -23.43
C LYS A 612 0.16 -13.29 -24.01
N PHE A 613 0.26 -13.21 -25.33
CA PHE A 613 1.33 -12.50 -26.02
C PHE A 613 0.82 -11.18 -26.60
N SER A 614 1.66 -10.15 -26.61
CA SER A 614 1.40 -8.84 -27.20
C SER A 614 2.65 -8.30 -27.90
N VAL A 615 2.49 -7.69 -29.06
CA VAL A 615 3.60 -7.07 -29.81
C VAL A 615 3.90 -5.67 -29.27
N TYR A 616 5.17 -5.29 -29.26
CA TYR A 616 5.62 -3.92 -28.94
C TYR A 616 6.91 -3.57 -29.70
N VAL A 617 7.23 -2.29 -29.82
CA VAL A 617 8.50 -1.83 -30.43
C VAL A 617 9.52 -1.57 -29.32
N LYS A 618 10.71 -2.16 -29.42
CA LYS A 618 11.87 -1.87 -28.57
C LYS A 618 13.05 -1.51 -29.47
N GLU A 619 13.70 -0.37 -29.23
CA GLU A 619 14.89 0.08 -29.97
C GLU A 619 14.71 0.08 -31.52
N GLY A 620 13.51 0.43 -31.97
CA GLY A 620 13.16 0.43 -33.40
C GLY A 620 12.93 -0.96 -34.02
N ARG A 621 12.80 -2.03 -33.21
CA ARG A 621 12.57 -3.41 -33.65
C ARG A 621 11.29 -4.00 -33.05
N ALA A 622 10.60 -4.85 -33.81
CA ALA A 622 9.40 -5.53 -33.35
C ALA A 622 9.75 -6.65 -32.34
N SER A 623 9.21 -6.55 -31.13
CA SER A 623 9.42 -7.46 -30.00
C SER A 623 8.10 -8.03 -29.47
N LEU A 624 8.17 -9.16 -28.78
CA LEU A 624 7.01 -9.84 -28.18
C LEU A 624 7.11 -9.83 -26.66
N LYS A 625 6.05 -9.42 -25.99
CA LYS A 625 5.92 -9.48 -24.52
C LYS A 625 4.94 -10.59 -24.16
N ALA A 626 5.37 -11.50 -23.29
CA ALA A 626 4.51 -12.54 -22.72
C ALA A 626 4.02 -12.09 -21.34
N THR A 627 2.71 -12.13 -21.12
CA THR A 627 2.08 -11.82 -19.82
C THR A 627 1.37 -13.06 -19.30
N PRO A 628 1.76 -13.60 -18.12
CA PRO A 628 1.06 -14.72 -17.51
C PRO A 628 -0.33 -14.29 -17.05
N VAL A 629 -1.34 -15.07 -17.40
CA VAL A 629 -2.71 -14.89 -16.90
C VAL A 629 -2.90 -15.84 -15.73
N ARG A 630 -3.01 -15.28 -14.52
CA ARG A 630 -3.50 -16.00 -13.34
C ARG A 630 -5.03 -15.92 -13.36
N ASP A 631 -5.65 -17.09 -13.39
CA ASP A 631 -7.08 -17.29 -13.08
C ASP A 631 -7.22 -17.67 -11.59
#